data_AF-A0A7Y2HP76-F1
#
_entry.id   AF-A0A7Y2HP76-F1
#
_cell.length_a   1.000
_cell.length_b   1.000
_cell.length_c   1.000
_cell.angle_alpha   90.00
_cell.angle_beta   90.00
_cell.angle_gamma   90.00
#
_symmetry.space_group_name_H-M   'P 1'
#
loop_
_entity.id
_entity.type
_entity.pdbx_description
1 polymer ?
#
loop_
_entity_poly.entity_id
_entity_poly.type
_entity_poly.pdbx_seq_one_letter_code
_entity_poly.pdbx_strand_id
1 'polypeptide(L)'
;MPSIDEKSLIRTTKLNYDQISGTSTPPTPSFPPANLQPGFGVGAPGVGSGATADPADAIEPIWNAFRFAHDLWRQQAGFRDVVIHGPTATGGRLEGPDLGALMKSAPSLAVPSAVVKEYGTPIAEVIGETWARFVSSVSVPGLAWYPTFAAWPGPVAPPTPNVPTPFIMLQFHRDTISETSLERALAFRIGQGKADALCKAVAKGLAQTMELWMSAQPVTQVMGQGRTSANPPTVPVGPVVAGTILPTPGHLAG
;
A
#
# COMPACT_ATOMS: atom_id res chain seq x y z
N MET A 1 -28.88 64.68 0.43
CA MET A 1 -28.52 63.76 1.54
C MET A 1 -29.68 62.83 1.81
N PRO A 2 -29.55 61.54 1.51
CA PRO A 2 -30.32 60.50 2.18
C PRO A 2 -29.40 59.64 3.07
N SER A 3 -29.88 59.45 4.29
CA SER A 3 -29.35 58.58 5.35
C SER A 3 -29.42 57.12 4.92
N ILE A 4 -28.30 56.39 5.01
CA ILE A 4 -28.27 54.93 4.85
C ILE A 4 -28.22 54.32 6.26
N ASP A 5 -29.19 53.43 6.48
CA ASP A 5 -29.58 52.83 7.75
C ASP A 5 -28.53 51.82 8.27
N GLU A 6 -27.88 52.20 9.38
CA GLU A 6 -26.78 51.50 10.06
C GLU A 6 -27.22 50.18 10.73
N LYS A 7 -28.52 49.85 10.71
CA LYS A 7 -29.06 48.59 11.29
C LYS A 7 -29.04 47.40 10.33
N SER A 8 -28.69 47.59 9.06
CA SER A 8 -28.55 46.48 8.09
C SER A 8 -27.16 45.83 8.11
N LEU A 9 -26.13 46.47 8.67
CA LEU A 9 -24.77 45.93 8.71
C LEU A 9 -24.48 45.02 9.93
N ILE A 10 -25.41 44.93 10.89
CA ILE A 10 -25.21 44.18 12.15
C ILE A 10 -25.75 42.73 12.07
N ARG A 11 -26.42 42.34 10.97
CA ARG A 11 -26.92 40.97 10.77
C ARG A 11 -26.07 40.07 9.88
N THR A 12 -24.98 40.56 9.30
CA THR A 12 -24.07 39.75 8.45
C THR A 12 -22.68 39.56 9.07
N THR A 13 -22.54 39.80 10.39
CA THR A 13 -21.24 39.69 11.08
C THR A 13 -21.35 39.02 12.45
N LYS A 14 -22.41 38.23 12.68
CA LYS A 14 -22.66 37.49 13.94
C LYS A 14 -22.82 35.97 13.74
N LEU A 15 -22.00 35.40 12.86
CA LEU A 15 -21.86 33.94 12.73
C LEU A 15 -20.41 33.45 12.71
N ASN A 16 -19.41 34.30 13.00
CA ASN A 16 -18.00 33.94 12.82
C ASN A 16 -17.06 34.33 13.98
N TYR A 17 -17.52 34.25 15.23
CA TYR A 17 -16.63 34.49 16.38
C TYR A 17 -16.86 33.63 17.63
N ASP A 18 -17.70 32.58 17.58
CA ASP A 18 -17.96 31.67 18.71
C ASP A 18 -17.45 30.23 18.49
N GLN A 19 -16.42 30.04 17.66
CA GLN A 19 -15.78 28.73 17.45
C GLN A 19 -14.26 28.71 17.69
N ILE A 20 -13.67 29.78 18.23
CA ILE A 20 -12.22 29.89 18.45
C ILE A 20 -11.88 29.63 19.93
N SER A 21 -12.34 28.51 20.48
CA SER A 21 -11.88 27.96 21.77
C SER A 21 -12.28 26.49 21.86
N GLY A 22 -11.62 25.67 21.03
CA GLY A 22 -11.67 24.22 21.08
C GLY A 22 -10.36 23.70 20.52
N THR A 23 -9.66 22.90 21.31
CA THR A 23 -8.44 22.19 20.95
C THR A 23 -8.62 21.48 19.61
N SER A 24 -8.14 22.07 18.52
CA SER A 24 -8.08 21.40 17.23
C SER A 24 -6.89 20.44 17.27
N THR A 25 -7.16 19.19 17.63
CA THR A 25 -6.37 18.07 17.10
C THR A 25 -6.26 18.28 15.58
N PRO A 26 -5.05 18.19 14.99
CA PRO A 26 -4.93 18.25 13.55
C PRO A 26 -5.86 17.19 12.94
N PRO A 27 -6.56 17.48 11.83
CA PRO A 27 -7.35 16.47 11.16
C PRO A 27 -6.42 15.32 10.82
N THR A 28 -6.67 14.15 11.42
CA THR A 28 -6.11 12.90 10.96
C THR A 28 -6.38 12.85 9.47
N PRO A 29 -5.37 12.72 8.59
CA PRO A 29 -5.65 12.45 7.19
C PRO A 29 -6.40 11.12 7.15
N SER A 30 -7.71 11.18 6.98
CA SER A 30 -8.51 10.00 6.65
C SER A 30 -8.13 9.66 5.22
N PHE A 31 -7.07 8.88 5.06
CA PHE A 31 -6.84 8.16 3.84
C PHE A 31 -8.10 7.33 3.57
N PRO A 32 -8.67 7.40 2.35
CA PRO A 32 -9.85 6.60 2.06
C PRO A 32 -9.48 5.14 2.28
N PRO A 33 -10.33 4.33 2.96
CA PRO A 33 -10.16 2.90 2.94
C PRO A 33 -10.03 2.48 1.48
N ALA A 34 -9.06 1.62 1.19
CA ALA A 34 -8.70 1.09 -0.11
C ALA A 34 -9.95 0.82 -0.96
N ASN A 35 -10.38 1.81 -1.74
CA ASN A 35 -11.55 1.75 -2.62
C ASN A 35 -11.11 1.02 -3.90
N LEU A 36 -10.65 -0.22 -3.74
CA LEU A 36 -10.17 -1.10 -4.80
C LEU A 36 -11.35 -1.85 -5.41
N GLN A 37 -12.40 -1.14 -5.83
CA GLN A 37 -13.43 -1.69 -6.70
C GLN A 37 -13.05 -1.33 -8.13
N PRO A 38 -12.58 -2.29 -8.94
CA PRO A 38 -12.59 -2.08 -10.37
C PRO A 38 -14.07 -2.02 -10.79
N GLY A 39 -14.42 -1.03 -11.62
CA GLY A 39 -15.78 -0.85 -12.13
C GLY A 39 -16.17 -2.00 -13.06
N PHE A 40 -16.59 -3.12 -12.49
CA PHE A 40 -17.13 -4.26 -13.23
C PHE A 40 -18.66 -4.13 -13.28
N GLY A 41 -19.20 -3.67 -14.40
CA GLY A 41 -20.61 -3.85 -14.71
C GLY A 41 -20.85 -5.31 -15.10
N VAL A 42 -21.32 -6.13 -14.17
CA VAL A 42 -21.73 -7.52 -14.45
C VAL A 42 -23.20 -7.66 -14.08
N GLY A 43 -24.05 -7.88 -15.08
CA GLY A 43 -25.44 -8.27 -14.87
C GLY A 43 -25.52 -9.65 -14.23
N ALA A 44 -26.40 -9.82 -13.24
CA ALA A 44 -26.53 -11.03 -12.45
C ALA A 44 -26.89 -12.28 -13.29
N PRO A 45 -26.22 -13.44 -13.11
CA PRO A 45 -26.72 -14.72 -13.59
C PRO A 45 -27.59 -15.42 -12.54
N GLY A 46 -28.62 -16.10 -13.02
CA GLY A 46 -29.60 -16.83 -12.22
C GLY A 46 -29.09 -18.16 -11.66
N VAL A 47 -29.74 -18.60 -10.57
CA VAL A 47 -29.43 -19.82 -9.83
C VAL A 47 -29.69 -21.08 -10.68
N GLY A 48 -28.61 -21.75 -11.09
CA GLY A 48 -28.64 -23.05 -11.77
C GLY A 48 -28.06 -24.17 -10.90
N SER A 49 -28.89 -25.16 -10.57
CA SER A 49 -28.50 -26.36 -9.82
C SER A 49 -27.85 -27.39 -10.75
N GLY A 50 -26.68 -27.95 -10.36
CA GLY A 50 -26.09 -29.16 -10.93
C GLY A 50 -25.01 -29.04 -12.03
N ALA A 51 -24.58 -27.83 -12.41
CA ALA A 51 -23.73 -27.58 -13.57
C ALA A 51 -22.27 -27.22 -13.21
N THR A 52 -21.34 -27.42 -14.17
CA THR A 52 -19.95 -26.92 -14.14
C THR A 52 -19.87 -25.50 -13.59
N ALA A 53 -18.88 -25.21 -12.74
CA ALA A 53 -18.69 -23.88 -12.16
C ALA A 53 -18.55 -22.82 -13.28
N ASP A 54 -19.39 -21.79 -13.26
CA ASP A 54 -19.25 -20.65 -14.16
C ASP A 54 -18.03 -19.81 -13.72
N PRO A 55 -17.03 -19.58 -14.58
CA PRO A 55 -15.90 -18.71 -14.26
C PRO A 55 -16.32 -17.31 -13.80
N ALA A 56 -17.45 -16.77 -14.27
CA ALA A 56 -17.91 -15.44 -13.89
C ALA A 56 -18.23 -15.34 -12.39
N ASP A 57 -18.74 -16.42 -11.78
CA ASP A 57 -19.08 -16.48 -10.36
C ASP A 57 -17.84 -16.43 -9.45
N ALA A 58 -16.63 -16.62 -10.00
CA ALA A 58 -15.38 -16.57 -9.25
C ALA A 58 -14.87 -15.13 -9.01
N ILE A 59 -15.30 -14.16 -9.81
CA ILE A 59 -14.73 -12.80 -9.83
C ILE A 59 -14.85 -12.13 -8.45
N GLU A 60 -16.06 -12.04 -7.91
CA GLU A 60 -16.32 -11.33 -6.66
C GLU A 60 -15.64 -11.99 -5.44
N PRO A 61 -15.70 -13.33 -5.26
CA PRO A 61 -14.95 -14.00 -4.19
C PRO A 61 -13.44 -13.76 -4.23
N ILE A 62 -12.84 -13.75 -5.43
CA ILE A 62 -11.40 -13.50 -5.62
C ILE A 62 -11.05 -12.07 -5.25
N TRP A 63 -11.84 -11.08 -5.67
CA TRP A 63 -11.58 -9.68 -5.31
C TRP A 63 -11.70 -9.42 -3.82
N ASN A 64 -12.72 -10.00 -3.17
CA ASN A 64 -12.87 -9.89 -1.72
C ASN A 64 -11.72 -10.56 -0.97
N ALA A 65 -11.22 -11.69 -1.48
CA ALA A 65 -10.05 -12.34 -0.90
C ALA A 65 -8.77 -11.52 -1.09
N PHE A 66 -8.57 -10.93 -2.27
CA PHE A 66 -7.43 -10.07 -2.54
C PHE A 66 -7.43 -8.84 -1.63
N ARG A 67 -8.57 -8.13 -1.49
CA ARG A 67 -8.68 -6.96 -0.60
C ARG A 67 -8.34 -7.32 0.85
N PHE A 68 -8.97 -8.38 1.36
CA PHE A 68 -8.71 -8.89 2.71
C PHE A 68 -7.22 -9.20 2.91
N ALA A 69 -6.64 -9.96 1.97
CA ALA A 69 -5.25 -10.38 2.05
C ALA A 69 -4.29 -9.19 1.95
N HIS A 70 -4.55 -8.26 1.04
CA HIS A 70 -3.73 -7.09 0.80
C HIS A 70 -3.74 -6.12 1.99
N ASP A 71 -4.89 -5.91 2.62
CA ASP A 71 -4.98 -5.06 3.81
C ASP A 71 -4.24 -5.67 5.01
N LEU A 72 -4.39 -6.98 5.24
CA LEU A 72 -3.60 -7.68 6.27
C LEU A 72 -2.11 -7.68 5.96
N TRP A 73 -1.76 -7.88 4.69
CA TRP A 73 -0.37 -7.88 4.24
C TRP A 73 0.28 -6.51 4.49
N ARG A 74 -0.38 -5.41 4.13
CA ARG A 74 0.12 -4.04 4.35
C ARG A 74 0.39 -3.71 5.81
N GLN A 75 -0.47 -4.19 6.72
CA GLN A 75 -0.28 -4.01 8.16
C GLN A 75 0.97 -4.73 8.69
N GLN A 76 1.35 -5.83 8.04
CA GLN A 76 2.49 -6.65 8.45
C GLN A 76 3.75 -6.38 7.62
N ALA A 77 3.62 -5.72 6.48
CA ALA A 77 4.72 -5.45 5.58
C ALA A 77 5.70 -4.44 6.18
N GLY A 78 6.99 -4.70 5.98
CA GLY A 78 8.07 -3.91 6.55
C GLY A 78 9.31 -3.93 5.67
N PHE A 79 10.12 -2.89 5.79
CA PHE A 79 11.42 -2.80 5.14
C PHE A 79 12.46 -3.42 6.06
N ARG A 80 13.45 -4.07 5.45
CA ARG A 80 14.66 -4.56 6.13
C ARG A 80 15.91 -4.15 5.38
N ASP A 81 17.01 -4.09 6.11
CA ASP A 81 18.37 -3.94 5.57
C ASP A 81 18.55 -2.69 4.68
N VAL A 82 17.79 -1.63 4.98
CA VAL A 82 18.00 -0.30 4.42
C VAL A 82 19.24 0.29 5.06
N VAL A 83 20.14 0.81 4.24
CA VAL A 83 21.37 1.48 4.69
C VAL A 83 21.18 2.98 4.61
N ILE A 84 21.64 3.68 5.65
CA ILE A 84 21.48 5.12 5.81
C ILE A 84 22.85 5.82 5.76
N HIS A 85 22.96 6.79 4.86
CA HIS A 85 24.14 7.64 4.67
C HIS A 85 23.74 9.11 4.79
N GLY A 86 23.98 9.68 5.97
CA GLY A 86 23.49 11.01 6.31
C GLY A 86 21.98 11.09 6.08
N PRO A 87 21.49 12.01 5.22
CA PRO A 87 20.07 12.19 5.00
C PRO A 87 19.41 11.11 4.13
N THR A 88 20.20 10.28 3.46
CA THR A 88 19.75 9.42 2.36
C THR A 88 19.65 7.96 2.79
N ALA A 89 18.55 7.31 2.37
CA ALA A 89 18.31 5.88 2.53
C ALA A 89 18.43 5.16 1.19
N THR A 90 19.15 4.03 1.17
CA THR A 90 19.41 3.23 -0.05
C THR A 90 19.27 1.74 0.22
N GLY A 91 18.91 0.98 -0.81
CA GLY A 91 18.87 -0.48 -0.78
C GLY A 91 17.70 -1.00 0.03
N GLY A 92 17.97 -2.03 0.84
CA GLY A 92 16.95 -2.77 1.58
C GLY A 92 16.01 -3.59 0.70
N ARG A 93 15.12 -4.31 1.36
CA ARG A 93 14.05 -5.08 0.73
C ARG A 93 12.75 -4.91 1.49
N LEU A 94 11.64 -4.99 0.76
CA LEU A 94 10.31 -5.11 1.34
C LEU A 94 10.02 -6.57 1.65
N GLU A 95 9.48 -6.84 2.83
CA GLU A 95 9.03 -8.16 3.25
C GLU A 95 7.60 -8.07 3.77
N GLY A 96 6.88 -9.18 3.67
CA GLY A 96 5.56 -9.34 4.25
C GLY A 96 5.12 -10.81 4.23
N PRO A 97 3.95 -11.12 4.82
CA PRO A 97 3.42 -12.48 4.82
C PRO A 97 3.09 -12.98 3.40
N ASP A 98 2.86 -14.28 3.25
CA ASP A 98 2.42 -14.87 1.98
C ASP A 98 0.99 -14.38 1.63
N LEU A 99 0.88 -13.53 0.60
CA LEU A 99 -0.39 -12.99 0.15
C LEU A 99 -1.35 -14.08 -0.34
N GLY A 100 -0.85 -15.10 -1.04
CA GLY A 100 -1.67 -16.20 -1.54
C GLY A 100 -2.23 -17.05 -0.41
N ALA A 101 -1.46 -17.27 0.65
CA ALA A 101 -1.95 -17.91 1.87
C ALA A 101 -3.03 -17.08 2.56
N LEU A 102 -2.83 -15.75 2.66
CA LEU A 102 -3.83 -14.84 3.22
C LEU A 102 -5.12 -14.84 2.38
N MET A 103 -5.02 -14.84 1.05
CA MET A 103 -6.19 -14.93 0.17
C MET A 103 -6.96 -16.24 0.39
N LYS A 104 -6.26 -17.37 0.52
CA LYS A 104 -6.90 -18.68 0.80
C LYS A 104 -7.56 -18.73 2.18
N SER A 105 -7.08 -17.96 3.16
CA SER A 105 -7.73 -17.81 4.47
C SER A 105 -8.89 -16.83 4.49
N ALA A 106 -9.10 -16.05 3.42
CA ALA A 106 -10.17 -15.07 3.38
C ALA A 106 -11.54 -15.75 3.42
N PRO A 107 -12.54 -15.20 4.14
CA PRO A 107 -13.87 -15.81 4.24
C PRO A 107 -14.52 -16.13 2.88
N SER A 108 -14.24 -15.33 1.84
CA SER A 108 -14.77 -15.53 0.49
C SER A 108 -14.19 -16.74 -0.25
N LEU A 109 -13.02 -17.26 0.14
CA LEU A 109 -12.41 -18.47 -0.42
C LEU A 109 -12.27 -19.62 0.60
N ALA A 110 -12.51 -19.36 1.89
CA ALA A 110 -12.40 -20.36 2.94
C ALA A 110 -13.51 -21.43 2.87
N VAL A 111 -14.69 -21.08 2.36
CA VAL A 111 -15.81 -22.01 2.21
C VAL A 111 -15.63 -22.83 0.93
N PRO A 112 -15.46 -24.16 1.01
CA PRO A 112 -15.25 -24.98 -0.19
C PRO A 112 -16.48 -24.97 -1.10
N SER A 113 -16.32 -24.51 -2.33
CA SER A 113 -17.30 -24.62 -3.42
C SER A 113 -16.63 -25.13 -4.70
N ALA A 114 -17.41 -25.55 -5.70
CA ALA A 114 -16.85 -25.96 -6.99
C ALA A 114 -16.07 -24.79 -7.66
N VAL A 115 -16.66 -23.59 -7.68
CA VAL A 115 -16.06 -22.35 -8.21
C VAL A 115 -14.75 -22.01 -7.48
N VAL A 116 -14.73 -22.10 -6.15
CA VAL A 116 -13.53 -21.81 -5.35
C VAL A 116 -12.42 -22.81 -5.63
N LYS A 117 -12.75 -24.12 -5.73
CA LYS A 117 -11.76 -25.15 -6.02
C LYS A 117 -11.20 -25.05 -7.43
N GLU A 118 -12.06 -24.77 -8.41
CA GLU A 118 -11.69 -24.77 -9.83
C GLU A 118 -10.97 -23.47 -10.25
N TYR A 119 -11.41 -22.32 -9.75
CA TYR A 119 -10.88 -21.01 -10.14
C TYR A 119 -10.26 -20.24 -8.97
N GLY A 120 -10.95 -20.17 -7.82
CA GLY A 120 -10.53 -19.33 -6.69
C GLY A 120 -9.13 -19.65 -6.15
N THR A 121 -8.90 -20.90 -5.73
CA THR A 121 -7.63 -21.35 -5.16
C THR A 121 -6.46 -21.24 -6.14
N PRO A 122 -6.56 -21.73 -7.41
CA PRO A 122 -5.48 -21.57 -8.38
C PRO A 122 -5.16 -20.10 -8.69
N ILE A 123 -6.16 -19.23 -8.76
CA ILE A 123 -5.94 -17.79 -8.99
C ILE A 123 -5.23 -17.14 -7.79
N ALA A 124 -5.64 -17.47 -6.56
CA ALA A 124 -4.99 -16.98 -5.35
C ALA A 124 -3.50 -17.38 -5.27
N GLU A 125 -3.16 -18.60 -5.73
CA GLU A 125 -1.76 -19.06 -5.81
C GLU A 125 -0.95 -18.24 -6.83
N VAL A 126 -1.47 -18.04 -8.04
CA VAL A 126 -0.79 -17.25 -9.08
C VAL A 126 -0.58 -15.80 -8.61
N ILE A 127 -1.59 -15.20 -7.98
CA ILE A 127 -1.48 -13.84 -7.43
C ILE A 127 -0.42 -13.82 -6.31
N GLY A 128 -0.42 -14.79 -5.41
CA GLY A 128 0.57 -14.89 -4.33
C GLY A 128 2.02 -15.01 -4.84
N GLU A 129 2.25 -15.89 -5.82
CA GLU A 129 3.57 -16.07 -6.44
C GLU A 129 4.04 -14.79 -7.16
N THR A 130 3.12 -14.15 -7.89
CA THR A 130 3.42 -12.92 -8.60
C THR A 130 3.71 -11.77 -7.64
N TRP A 131 2.94 -11.68 -6.55
CA TRP A 131 3.16 -10.73 -5.47
C TRP A 131 4.53 -10.90 -4.82
N ALA A 132 4.92 -12.14 -4.51
CA ALA A 132 6.22 -12.41 -3.90
C ALA A 132 7.39 -11.95 -4.81
N ARG A 133 7.29 -12.18 -6.12
CA ARG A 133 8.28 -11.69 -7.10
C ARG A 133 8.30 -10.16 -7.18
N PHE A 134 7.14 -9.52 -7.14
CA PHE A 134 7.04 -8.07 -7.09
C PHE A 134 7.70 -7.50 -5.83
N VAL A 135 7.29 -7.96 -4.65
CA VAL A 135 7.78 -7.50 -3.35
C VAL A 135 9.29 -7.67 -3.21
N SER A 136 9.82 -8.82 -3.65
CA SER A 136 11.27 -9.09 -3.61
C SER A 136 12.10 -8.20 -4.54
N SER A 137 11.46 -7.54 -5.53
CA SER A 137 12.14 -6.56 -6.40
C SER A 137 12.16 -5.14 -5.83
N VAL A 138 11.45 -4.89 -4.72
CA VAL A 138 11.30 -3.53 -4.16
C VAL A 138 12.54 -3.12 -3.37
N SER A 139 13.13 -1.98 -3.72
CA SER A 139 14.27 -1.37 -3.01
C SER A 139 14.19 0.16 -2.99
N VAL A 140 14.93 0.78 -2.06
CA VAL A 140 15.01 2.24 -1.91
C VAL A 140 16.10 2.81 -2.82
N PRO A 141 15.79 3.73 -3.76
CA PRO A 141 16.74 4.20 -4.77
C PRO A 141 17.68 5.33 -4.33
N GLY A 142 17.75 5.66 -3.03
CA GLY A 142 18.49 6.85 -2.56
C GLY A 142 17.58 8.01 -2.20
N LEU A 143 16.54 7.76 -1.40
CA LEU A 143 15.56 8.77 -1.00
C LEU A 143 16.04 9.53 0.23
N ALA A 144 15.79 10.84 0.28
CA ALA A 144 16.13 11.72 1.41
C ALA A 144 15.15 11.53 2.58
N TRP A 145 15.15 10.34 3.18
CA TRP A 145 14.23 9.96 4.26
C TRP A 145 14.55 10.59 5.60
N TYR A 146 15.80 10.99 5.85
CA TYR A 146 16.23 11.47 7.18
C TYR A 146 16.98 12.79 7.11
N PRO A 147 16.38 13.92 6.66
CA PRO A 147 17.10 15.19 6.53
C PRO A 147 17.92 15.61 7.76
N THR A 148 17.43 15.31 8.98
CA THR A 148 18.11 15.58 10.25
C THR A 148 19.41 14.82 10.45
N PHE A 149 19.61 13.71 9.74
CA PHE A 149 20.83 12.89 9.83
C PHE A 149 22.00 13.45 9.03
N ALA A 150 21.80 14.55 8.29
CA ALA A 150 22.90 15.26 7.63
C ALA A 150 23.86 15.91 8.64
N ALA A 151 23.36 16.34 9.80
CA ALA A 151 24.14 16.98 10.85
C ALA A 151 23.49 16.74 12.23
N TRP A 152 23.77 15.58 12.82
CA TRP A 152 23.20 15.20 14.11
C TRP A 152 24.10 15.63 15.29
N PRO A 153 23.57 16.27 16.34
CA PRO A 153 24.32 16.77 17.48
C PRO A 153 24.55 15.69 18.55
N GLY A 154 25.34 14.69 18.23
CA GLY A 154 25.68 13.63 19.17
C GLY A 154 26.34 12.43 18.49
N PRO A 155 26.93 11.49 19.25
CA PRO A 155 27.65 10.35 18.70
C PRO A 155 26.74 9.30 18.04
N VAL A 156 25.45 9.28 18.39
CA VAL A 156 24.45 8.33 17.87
C VAL A 156 23.13 9.05 17.64
N ALA A 157 22.55 8.89 16.46
CA ALA A 157 21.20 9.32 16.13
C ALA A 157 20.18 8.24 16.58
N PRO A 158 19.14 8.61 17.34
CA PRO A 158 18.11 7.70 17.80
C PRO A 158 17.15 7.31 16.65
N PRO A 159 16.31 6.28 16.87
CA PRO A 159 15.21 5.93 15.96
C PRO A 159 14.37 7.15 15.58
N THR A 160 14.44 7.54 14.31
CA THR A 160 13.73 8.69 13.73
C THR A 160 12.91 8.20 12.54
N PRO A 161 11.61 8.57 12.42
CA PRO A 161 10.79 8.15 11.29
C PRO A 161 11.27 8.80 9.99
N ASN A 162 11.04 8.11 8.87
CA ASN A 162 11.31 8.67 7.55
C ASN A 162 10.34 9.80 7.19
N VAL A 163 10.77 10.67 6.30
CA VAL A 163 9.87 11.56 5.54
C VAL A 163 8.89 10.70 4.74
N PRO A 164 7.56 10.84 4.94
CA PRO A 164 6.55 10.10 4.18
C PRO A 164 6.80 10.21 2.69
N THR A 165 6.92 9.07 2.01
CA THR A 165 7.25 9.01 0.58
C THR A 165 6.26 8.10 -0.14
N PRO A 166 5.65 8.52 -1.25
CA PRO A 166 4.81 7.63 -2.05
C PRO A 166 5.56 6.36 -2.49
N PHE A 167 4.89 5.20 -2.44
CA PHE A 167 5.46 3.91 -2.81
C PHE A 167 5.99 3.91 -4.25
N ILE A 168 5.32 4.61 -5.16
CA ILE A 168 5.74 4.76 -6.56
C ILE A 168 7.14 5.35 -6.75
N MET A 169 7.71 6.01 -5.73
CA MET A 169 9.09 6.53 -5.75
C MET A 169 10.15 5.47 -5.44
N LEU A 170 9.75 4.25 -5.07
CA LEU A 170 10.67 3.13 -4.88
C LEU A 170 11.08 2.51 -6.22
N GLN A 171 12.15 1.73 -6.20
CA GLN A 171 12.57 0.93 -7.34
C GLN A 171 11.93 -0.46 -7.25
N PHE A 172 11.41 -0.96 -8.36
CA PHE A 172 10.84 -2.32 -8.49
C PHE A 172 10.70 -2.73 -9.96
N HIS A 173 10.56 -4.02 -10.21
CA HIS A 173 10.34 -4.56 -11.55
C HIS A 173 8.86 -4.45 -11.92
N ARG A 174 8.52 -3.55 -12.84
CA ARG A 174 7.11 -3.33 -13.27
C ARG A 174 6.51 -4.54 -13.98
N ASP A 175 7.33 -5.29 -14.70
CA ASP A 175 6.86 -6.41 -15.52
C ASP A 175 6.21 -7.52 -14.69
N THR A 176 6.59 -7.67 -13.40
CA THR A 176 6.07 -8.75 -12.55
C THR A 176 4.56 -8.64 -12.36
N ILE A 177 3.99 -7.44 -12.29
CA ILE A 177 2.55 -7.20 -12.07
C ILE A 177 1.83 -6.67 -13.32
N SER A 178 2.47 -6.77 -14.49
CA SER A 178 1.85 -6.36 -15.75
C SER A 178 0.65 -7.25 -16.10
N GLU A 179 -0.37 -6.66 -16.74
CA GLU A 179 -1.57 -7.37 -17.20
C GLU A 179 -1.20 -8.62 -18.03
N THR A 180 -0.28 -8.47 -18.98
CA THR A 180 0.16 -9.57 -19.85
C THR A 180 0.84 -10.71 -19.10
N SER A 181 1.69 -10.41 -18.11
CA SER A 181 2.39 -11.43 -17.34
C SER A 181 1.43 -12.18 -16.42
N LEU A 182 0.51 -11.46 -15.78
CA LEU A 182 -0.55 -12.03 -14.95
C LEU A 182 -1.50 -12.91 -15.76
N GLU A 183 -2.03 -12.41 -16.88
CA GLU A 183 -2.96 -13.15 -17.74
C GLU A 183 -2.32 -14.47 -18.21
N ARG A 184 -1.06 -14.43 -18.65
CA ARG A 184 -0.32 -15.62 -19.07
C ARG A 184 -0.16 -16.63 -17.92
N ALA A 185 0.20 -16.17 -16.73
CA ALA A 185 0.36 -17.04 -15.56
C ALA A 185 -0.97 -17.68 -15.14
N LEU A 186 -2.06 -16.91 -15.16
CA LEU A 186 -3.41 -17.39 -14.85
C LEU A 186 -3.88 -18.44 -15.88
N ALA A 187 -3.75 -18.14 -17.17
CA ALA A 187 -4.12 -19.06 -18.24
C ALA A 187 -3.31 -20.37 -18.19
N PHE A 188 -2.01 -20.29 -17.84
CA PHE A 188 -1.19 -21.48 -17.63
C PHE A 188 -1.67 -22.32 -16.45
N ARG A 189 -2.01 -21.69 -15.32
CA ARG A 189 -2.44 -22.40 -14.10
C ARG A 189 -3.82 -23.04 -14.25
N ILE A 190 -4.78 -22.32 -14.80
CA ILE A 190 -6.18 -22.79 -14.95
C ILE A 190 -6.31 -23.75 -16.14
N GLY A 191 -5.53 -23.52 -17.19
CA GLY A 191 -5.60 -24.23 -18.47
C GLY A 191 -6.09 -23.29 -19.57
N GLN A 192 -5.33 -23.21 -20.66
CA GLN A 192 -5.63 -22.34 -21.79
C GLN A 192 -7.03 -22.63 -22.38
N GLY A 193 -7.81 -21.60 -22.65
CA GLY A 193 -9.13 -21.71 -23.26
C GLY A 193 -10.27 -22.05 -22.28
N LYS A 194 -9.97 -22.38 -21.01
CA LYS A 194 -11.01 -22.75 -20.03
C LYS A 194 -11.73 -21.54 -19.42
N ALA A 195 -10.99 -20.46 -19.17
CA ALA A 195 -11.50 -19.31 -18.43
C ALA A 195 -10.85 -17.99 -18.86
N ASP A 196 -10.55 -17.84 -20.16
CA ASP A 196 -9.75 -16.72 -20.68
C ASP A 196 -10.35 -15.34 -20.31
N ALA A 197 -11.67 -15.20 -20.37
CA ALA A 197 -12.36 -13.97 -19.97
C ALA A 197 -12.14 -13.64 -18.48
N LEU A 198 -12.20 -14.64 -17.60
CA LEU A 198 -11.92 -14.50 -16.18
C LEU A 198 -10.45 -14.13 -15.94
N CYS A 199 -9.51 -14.87 -16.55
CA CYS A 199 -8.07 -14.61 -16.45
C CYS A 199 -7.74 -13.16 -16.84
N LYS A 200 -8.27 -12.71 -17.98
CA LYS A 200 -8.08 -11.35 -18.48
C LYS A 200 -8.69 -10.31 -17.55
N ALA A 201 -9.92 -10.53 -17.07
CA ALA A 201 -10.60 -9.61 -16.16
C ALA A 201 -9.83 -9.44 -14.84
N VAL A 202 -9.37 -10.54 -14.25
CA VAL A 202 -8.57 -10.51 -13.01
C VAL A 202 -7.21 -9.83 -13.25
N ALA A 203 -6.49 -10.20 -14.30
CA ALA A 203 -5.19 -9.62 -14.62
C ALA A 203 -5.27 -8.11 -14.83
N LYS A 204 -6.22 -7.66 -15.65
CA LYS A 204 -6.45 -6.23 -15.92
C LYS A 204 -6.83 -5.48 -14.65
N GLY A 205 -7.80 -6.00 -13.90
CA GLY A 205 -8.26 -5.37 -12.66
C GLY A 205 -7.13 -5.24 -11.64
N LEU A 206 -6.24 -6.24 -11.57
CA LEU A 206 -5.16 -6.26 -10.59
C LEU A 206 -4.05 -5.28 -10.97
N ALA A 207 -3.64 -5.27 -12.24
CA ALA A 207 -2.65 -4.34 -12.74
C ALA A 207 -3.08 -2.87 -12.51
N GLN A 208 -4.32 -2.54 -12.88
CA GLN A 208 -4.87 -1.18 -12.68
C GLN A 208 -4.97 -0.80 -11.19
N THR A 209 -5.47 -1.72 -10.37
CA THR A 209 -5.58 -1.53 -8.92
C THR A 209 -4.22 -1.29 -8.28
N MET A 210 -3.20 -2.01 -8.73
CA MET A 210 -1.84 -1.90 -8.21
C MET A 210 -1.18 -0.59 -8.59
N GLU A 211 -1.32 -0.13 -9.82
CA GLU A 211 -0.80 1.18 -10.23
C GLU A 211 -1.40 2.31 -9.40
N LEU A 212 -2.72 2.28 -9.20
CA LEU A 212 -3.40 3.26 -8.36
C LEU A 212 -2.91 3.18 -6.91
N TRP A 213 -2.85 1.98 -6.33
CA TRP A 213 -2.37 1.80 -4.96
C TRP A 213 -0.94 2.30 -4.76
N MET A 214 0.01 1.94 -5.64
CA MET A 214 1.40 2.40 -5.52
C MET A 214 1.54 3.93 -5.56
N SER A 215 0.68 4.60 -6.33
CA SER A 215 0.65 6.06 -6.38
C SER A 215 0.11 6.71 -5.11
N ALA A 216 -0.83 6.04 -4.43
CA ALA A 216 -1.54 6.57 -3.27
C ALA A 216 -0.89 6.16 -1.93
N GLN A 217 -0.21 5.02 -1.89
CA GLN A 217 0.32 4.43 -0.66
C GLN A 217 1.55 5.18 -0.16
N PRO A 218 1.50 5.83 1.02
CA PRO A 218 2.70 6.37 1.63
C PRO A 218 3.51 5.26 2.32
N VAL A 219 4.82 5.34 2.20
CA VAL A 219 5.80 4.61 3.01
C VAL A 219 6.15 5.48 4.21
N THR A 220 5.84 5.01 5.41
CA THR A 220 6.03 5.78 6.65
C THR A 220 6.58 4.90 7.77
N GLN A 221 6.98 5.53 8.88
CA GLN A 221 7.44 4.84 10.09
C GLN A 221 8.63 3.89 9.86
N VAL A 222 9.41 4.11 8.79
CA VAL A 222 10.70 3.44 8.61
C VAL A 222 11.69 4.12 9.55
N MET A 223 11.88 3.53 10.73
CA MET A 223 12.66 4.15 11.81
C MET A 223 14.16 3.98 11.57
N GLY A 224 14.84 5.04 11.13
CA GLY A 224 16.27 5.07 10.92
C GLY A 224 17.05 5.41 12.19
N GLN A 225 18.26 4.86 12.34
CA GLN A 225 19.19 5.15 13.44
C GLN A 225 20.62 4.91 13.00
N GLY A 226 21.61 5.41 13.75
CA GLY A 226 23.00 5.08 13.46
C GLY A 226 24.02 5.93 14.21
N ARG A 227 25.29 5.51 14.16
CA ARG A 227 26.40 6.31 14.66
C ARG A 227 26.64 7.49 13.74
N THR A 228 27.12 8.59 14.32
CA THR A 228 27.52 9.77 13.55
C THR A 228 29.03 9.85 13.45
N SER A 229 29.53 10.71 12.56
CA SER A 229 30.95 11.09 12.56
C SER A 229 31.27 12.20 13.57
N ALA A 230 30.35 12.56 14.47
CA ALA A 230 30.61 13.59 15.48
C ALA A 230 31.68 13.09 16.46
N ASN A 231 32.67 13.95 16.74
CA ASN A 231 33.76 13.67 17.66
C ASN A 231 33.98 14.90 18.57
N PRO A 232 33.15 15.07 19.62
CA PRO A 232 33.28 16.19 20.54
C PRO A 232 34.63 16.16 21.31
N PRO A 233 35.26 17.31 21.59
CA PRO A 233 34.79 18.67 21.32
C PRO A 233 35.10 19.17 19.89
N THR A 234 35.93 18.47 19.12
CA THR A 234 36.44 18.96 17.83
C THR A 234 35.37 19.07 16.74
N VAL A 235 34.39 18.18 16.73
CA VAL A 235 33.31 18.14 15.74
C VAL A 235 31.99 17.83 16.47
N PRO A 236 31.22 18.84 16.90
CA PRO A 236 30.04 18.65 17.76
C PRO A 236 28.84 18.05 17.02
N VAL A 237 28.82 18.12 15.68
CA VAL A 237 27.76 17.59 14.81
C VAL A 237 28.38 16.79 13.68
N GLY A 238 27.74 15.70 13.26
CA GLY A 238 28.20 14.92 12.12
C GLY A 238 27.07 14.17 11.44
N PRO A 239 27.22 13.80 10.16
CA PRO A 239 26.28 12.94 9.49
C PRO A 239 26.24 11.55 10.13
N VAL A 240 25.09 10.88 10.00
CA VAL A 240 25.00 9.43 10.27
C VAL A 240 25.83 8.67 9.24
N VAL A 241 26.69 7.77 9.71
CA VAL A 241 27.56 6.94 8.86
C VAL A 241 27.14 5.48 9.01
N ALA A 242 26.70 4.88 7.91
CA ALA A 242 26.26 3.48 7.86
C ALA A 242 25.16 3.17 8.89
N GLY A 243 24.15 4.04 8.96
CA GLY A 243 22.96 3.80 9.76
C GLY A 243 22.12 2.66 9.21
N THR A 244 21.20 2.17 10.04
CA THR A 244 20.28 1.08 9.74
C THR A 244 18.88 1.44 10.18
N ILE A 245 17.90 0.65 9.73
CA ILE A 245 16.51 0.79 10.17
C ILE A 245 16.16 -0.24 11.25
N LEU A 246 15.18 0.09 12.09
CA LEU A 246 14.52 -0.90 12.93
C LEU A 246 13.63 -1.79 12.05
N PRO A 247 13.74 -3.13 12.14
CA PRO A 247 12.95 -4.02 11.30
C PRO A 247 11.56 -4.25 11.90
N THR A 248 10.74 -3.19 11.89
CA THR A 248 9.35 -3.23 12.37
C THR A 248 8.37 -3.42 11.21
N PRO A 249 7.22 -4.08 11.45
CA PRO A 249 6.14 -4.14 10.47
C PRO A 249 5.37 -2.81 10.43
N GLY A 250 4.49 -2.67 9.42
CA GLY A 250 3.51 -1.59 9.34
C GLY A 250 3.96 -0.37 8.55
N HIS A 251 5.02 -0.48 7.73
CA HIS A 251 5.51 0.66 6.93
C HIS A 251 4.53 1.08 5.81
N LEU A 252 3.52 0.25 5.53
CA LEU A 252 2.47 0.46 4.52
C LEU A 252 1.05 0.46 5.12
N ALA A 253 0.92 0.59 6.45
CA ALA A 253 -0.35 0.53 7.15
C ALA A 253 -1.19 1.82 7.06
N GLY A 254 -0.58 2.93 6.62
CA GLY A 254 -1.23 4.23 6.42
C GLY A 254 -2.03 4.32 5.14
#